data_AF-A0A2V3YD37-F1
#
_entry.id   AF-A0A2V3YD37-F1
#
_cell.length_a   1.000
_cell.length_b   1.000
_cell.length_c   1.000
_cell.angle_alpha   90.00
_cell.angle_beta   90.00
_cell.angle_gamma   90.00
#
_symmetry.space_group_name_H-M   'P 1'
#
loop_
_entity.id
_entity.type
_entity.pdbx_description
1 polymer ?
#
loop_
_entity_poly.entity_id
_entity_poly.type
_entity_poly.pdbx_seq_one_letter_code
_entity_poly.pdbx_strand_id
1 'polypeptide(L)' 'MKTEEGIRSSHVGINVCDLDRSIRFYESLLGFQLVSRIVLEDGLRIGFLELPEAAGGRHYL' A
#
# COMPACT_ATOMS: atom_id res chain seq x y z
N MET A 1 1.08 32.02 -4.31
CA MET A 1 0.18 31.08 -5.01
C MET A 1 -0.22 30.01 -4.00
N LYS A 2 -1.44 30.06 -3.45
CA LYS A 2 -1.94 28.99 -2.59
C LYS A 2 -2.42 27.88 -3.51
N THR A 3 -1.71 26.75 -3.54
CA THR A 3 -2.25 25.53 -4.14
C THR A 3 -3.52 25.19 -3.38
N GLU A 4 -4.63 25.03 -4.08
CA GLU A 4 -5.87 24.53 -3.49
C GLU A 4 -5.54 23.18 -2.84
N GLU A 5 -5.87 23.02 -1.56
CA GLU A 5 -5.65 21.77 -0.82
C GLU A 5 -6.59 20.70 -1.39
N GLY A 6 -6.16 20.09 -2.49
CA GLY A 6 -6.82 18.92 -3.07
C GLY A 6 -6.80 17.75 -2.10
N ILE A 7 -7.75 16.84 -2.24
CA ILE A 7 -7.86 15.64 -1.40
C ILE A 7 -6.56 14.84 -1.50
N ARG A 8 -5.88 14.64 -0.36
CA ARG A 8 -4.72 13.77 -0.24
C ARG A 8 -5.16 12.44 0.37
N SER A 9 -5.15 11.37 -0.45
CA SER A 9 -5.40 10.02 0.07
C SER A 9 -4.13 9.46 0.68
N SER A 10 -4.21 8.95 1.91
CA SER A 10 -3.09 8.27 2.58
C SER A 10 -2.87 6.85 2.06
N HIS A 11 -3.91 6.22 1.52
CA HIS A 11 -3.87 4.86 0.99
C HIS A 11 -4.97 4.64 -0.07
N VAL A 12 -4.90 3.52 -0.78
CA VAL A 12 -5.95 3.06 -1.71
C VAL A 12 -6.13 1.55 -1.56
N GLY A 13 -7.38 1.09 -1.59
CA GLY A 13 -7.72 -0.34 -1.62
C GLY A 13 -7.96 -0.81 -3.05
N ILE A 14 -7.33 -1.92 -3.44
CA ILE A 14 -7.49 -2.53 -4.78
C ILE A 14 -7.91 -3.99 -4.59
N ASN A 15 -9.08 -4.35 -5.12
CA ASN A 15 -9.52 -5.74 -5.14
C ASN A 15 -8.74 -6.54 -6.20
N VAL A 16 -8.30 -7.74 -5.85
CA VAL A 16 -7.51 -8.62 -6.72
C VAL A 16 -8.02 -10.05 -6.64
N CYS A 17 -7.88 -10.81 -7.72
CA CYS A 17 -8.33 -12.20 -7.76
C CYS A 17 -7.38 -13.17 -7.01
N ASP A 18 -6.10 -12.83 -6.89
CA ASP A 18 -5.08 -13.63 -6.19
C ASP A 18 -4.19 -12.71 -5.35
N LEU A 19 -4.44 -12.70 -4.04
CA LEU A 19 -3.74 -11.83 -3.11
C LEU A 19 -2.24 -12.15 -3.00
N ASP A 20 -1.86 -13.43 -2.97
CA ASP A 20 -0.46 -13.83 -2.79
C ASP A 20 0.38 -13.50 -4.04
N ARG A 21 -0.20 -13.63 -5.23
CA ARG A 21 0.43 -13.17 -6.47
C ARG A 21 0.57 -11.66 -6.50
N SER A 22 -0.46 -10.92 -6.10
CA SER A 22 -0.41 -9.45 -6.08
C SER A 22 0.61 -8.92 -5.07
N ILE A 23 0.66 -9.47 -3.84
CA ILE A 23 1.68 -9.09 -2.86
C ILE A 23 3.08 -9.26 -3.44
N ARG A 24 3.39 -10.43 -4.03
CA ARG A 24 4.70 -10.67 -4.65
C ARG A 24 5.03 -9.69 -5.76
N PHE A 25 4.06 -9.29 -6.57
CA PHE A 25 4.25 -8.26 -7.59
C PHE A 25 4.67 -6.93 -6.97
N TYR A 26 3.94 -6.45 -5.95
CA TYR A 26 4.23 -5.18 -5.28
C TYR A 26 5.56 -5.21 -4.53
N GLU A 27 5.90 -6.32 -3.87
CA GLU A 27 7.18 -6.46 -3.17
C GLU A 27 8.36 -6.58 -4.15
N SER A 28 8.26 -7.46 -5.14
CA SER A 28 9.41 -7.83 -5.99
C SER A 28 9.70 -6.80 -7.08
N LEU A 29 8.67 -6.16 -7.63
CA LEU A 29 8.84 -5.24 -8.77
C LEU A 29 8.79 -3.78 -8.35
N LEU A 30 8.03 -3.45 -7.30
CA LEU A 30 7.83 -2.07 -6.85
C LEU A 30 8.53 -1.77 -5.52
N GLY A 31 9.06 -2.79 -4.83
CA GLY A 31 9.82 -2.63 -3.58
C GLY A 31 8.96 -2.34 -2.35
N PHE A 32 7.64 -2.50 -2.45
CA PHE A 32 6.73 -2.31 -1.31
C PHE A 32 7.00 -3.38 -0.25
N GLN A 33 6.56 -3.12 0.98
CA GLN A 33 6.73 -4.06 2.10
C GLN A 33 5.36 -4.46 2.63
N LEU A 34 5.10 -5.76 2.77
CA LEU A 34 3.89 -6.24 3.45
C LEU A 34 4.01 -5.94 4.95
N VAL A 35 3.14 -5.06 5.46
CA VAL A 35 3.15 -4.64 6.88
C VAL A 35 2.10 -5.37 7.70
N SER A 36 1.00 -5.80 7.09
CA SER A 36 -0.06 -6.52 7.79
C SER A 36 -0.88 -7.39 6.84
N ARG A 37 -1.43 -8.46 7.40
CA ARG A 37 -2.35 -9.36 6.70
C ARG A 37 -3.50 -9.73 7.62
N ILE A 38 -4.71 -9.60 7.11
CA ILE A 38 -5.94 -9.90 7.84
C ILE A 38 -6.73 -10.95 7.05
N VAL A 39 -7.35 -11.87 7.78
CA VAL A 39 -8.34 -12.81 7.26
C VAL A 39 -9.62 -12.57 8.04
N LEU A 40 -10.71 -12.27 7.33
CA LEU A 40 -12.03 -12.06 7.91
C LEU A 40 -12.79 -13.39 8.01
N GLU A 41 -13.89 -13.40 8.75
CA GLU A 41 -14.70 -14.60 9.02
C GLU A 41 -15.27 -15.24 7.74
N ASP A 42 -15.55 -14.45 6.71
CA ASP A 42 -16.06 -14.90 5.42
C ASP A 42 -14.95 -15.42 4.47
N GLY A 43 -13.70 -15.46 4.94
CA GLY A 43 -12.54 -15.86 4.16
C GLY A 43 -11.96 -14.75 3.29
N LEU A 44 -12.49 -13.53 3.34
CA LEU A 44 -11.87 -12.39 2.68
C LEU A 44 -10.49 -12.11 3.29
N ARG A 45 -9.51 -11.87 2.41
CA ARG A 45 -8.12 -11.64 2.79
C ARG A 45 -7.69 -10.25 2.35
N ILE A 46 -7.05 -9.52 3.26
CA ILE A 46 -6.54 -8.16 3.01
C ILE A 46 -5.05 -8.15 3.32
N GLY A 47 -4.25 -7.58 2.40
CA GLY A 47 -2.83 -7.29 2.63
C GLY A 47 -2.61 -5.78 2.62
N PHE A 48 -1.95 -5.26 3.65
CA PHE A 48 -1.52 -3.87 3.73
C PHE A 48 -0.06 -3.80 3.33
N LEU A 49 0.24 -2.97 2.34
CA LEU A 49 1.59 -2.76 1.85
C LEU A 49 1.95 -1.28 1.97
N GLU A 50 3.18 -1.02 2.40
CA GLU A 50 3.72 0.32 2.52
C GLU A 50 4.87 0.53 1.54
N LEU A 51 5.08 1.79 1.17
CA LEU A 51 6.27 2.18 0.43
C LEU A 51 7.50 1.89 1.29
N PRO A 52 8.61 1.48 0.67
CA PRO A 52 9.86 1.35 1.41
C PRO A 52 10.20 2.71 2.00
N GLU A 53 10.64 2.73 3.26
CA GLU A 53 11.21 3.95 3.83
C GLU A 53 12.37 4.37 2.91
N ALA A 54 12.21 5.52 2.26
CA ALA A 54 13.24 6.01 1.35
C ALA A 54 14.53 6.13 2.16
N ALA A 55 15.55 5.36 1.80
CA ALA A 55 16.88 5.46 2.38
C ALA A 55 17.43 6.88 2.13
N GLY A 56 17.13 7.79 3.04
CA GLY A 56 17.52 9.19 3.00
C GLY A 56 16.48 10.15 2.42
N GLY A 57 15.74 10.82 3.32
CA GLY A 57 15.47 12.25 3.15
C GLY A 57 14.03 12.67 2.84
N ARG A 58 13.39 13.15 3.91
CA ARG A 58 12.29 14.14 3.96
C ARG A 58 10.90 13.66 3.55
N HIS A 59 10.13 13.31 4.58
CA HIS A 59 8.68 13.44 4.58
C HIS A 59 8.30 14.90 4.30
N TYR A 60 7.76 15.18 3.11
CA TYR A 60 7.00 16.40 2.88
C TYR A 60 5.55 16.14 3.28
N LEU A 61 5.20 16.64 4.48
CA LEU A 61 3.83 16.99 4.83
C LEU A 61 3.39 18.13 3.89
#